data_AF-A0A843AXZ6-F1
#
_entry.id   AF-A0A843AXZ6-F1
#
_cell.length_a   1.000
_cell.length_b   1.000
_cell.length_c   1.000
_cell.angle_alpha   90.00
_cell.angle_beta   90.00
_cell.angle_gamma   90.00
#
_symmetry.space_group_name_H-M   'P 1'
#
loop_
_entity.id
_entity.type
_entity.pdbx_description
1 polymer ?
#
loop_
_entity_poly.entity_id
_entity_poly.type
_entity_poly.pdbx_seq_one_letter_code
_entity_poly.pdbx_strand_id
1 'polypeptide(L)'
;MPKRSVLIVESIPLKEGPTEGDVLSKILEMASYDYFELHTVTNKNDLLSMLEDRQFMKRFRIVHLSGHGDEEEPNFLLPRGCVHASEFPEACFRNRTVCLSACTLGRSAFVRPFLEATGARFVIGPRRAVYLADAALFFMTFYYWTNRRRLGIEASYNRAVKSAARGDFQLWVP
;
A
#
# COMPACT_ATOMS: atom_id res chain seq x y z
N MET A 1 -21.85 3.82 -7.87
CA MET A 1 -21.11 2.59 -7.51
C MET A 1 -20.80 2.61 -6.02
N PRO A 2 -20.87 1.48 -5.30
CA PRO A 2 -20.49 1.43 -3.90
C PRO A 2 -19.02 1.83 -3.73
N LYS A 3 -18.75 2.63 -2.71
CA LYS A 3 -17.44 3.25 -2.47
C LYS A 3 -16.55 2.26 -1.72
N ARG A 4 -15.69 1.53 -2.44
CA ARG A 4 -14.68 0.65 -1.84
C ARG A 4 -13.62 1.49 -1.12
N SER A 5 -13.18 1.10 0.06
CA SER A 5 -12.25 1.93 0.83
C SER A 5 -10.78 1.68 0.49
N VAL A 6 -10.41 0.45 0.10
CA VAL A 6 -9.03 0.01 -0.13
C VAL A 6 -8.86 -0.52 -1.56
N LEU A 7 -7.87 -0.02 -2.30
CA LEU A 7 -7.34 -0.67 -3.49
C LEU A 7 -6.05 -1.38 -3.09
N ILE A 8 -5.94 -2.67 -3.36
CA ILE A 8 -4.70 -3.44 -3.22
C ILE A 8 -4.15 -3.65 -4.62
N VAL A 9 -2.93 -3.19 -4.84
CA VAL A 9 -2.16 -3.37 -6.07
C VAL A 9 -1.05 -4.34 -5.76
N GLU A 10 -1.08 -5.52 -6.35
CA GLU A 10 -0.13 -6.61 -6.13
C GLU A 10 0.84 -6.71 -7.31
N SER A 11 2.14 -6.66 -7.02
CA SER A 11 3.20 -6.85 -8.02
C SER A 11 4.03 -8.11 -7.78
N ILE A 12 3.79 -8.89 -6.72
CA ILE A 12 4.49 -10.15 -6.47
C ILE A 12 3.97 -11.24 -7.43
N PRO A 13 4.84 -11.90 -8.22
CA PRO A 13 4.45 -13.03 -9.05
C PRO A 13 3.88 -14.21 -8.24
N LEU A 14 2.74 -14.78 -8.67
CA LEU A 14 2.12 -15.96 -8.03
C LEU A 14 3.05 -17.18 -7.86
N LYS A 15 4.08 -17.30 -8.71
CA LYS A 15 5.09 -18.36 -8.63
C LYS A 15 5.98 -18.29 -7.38
N GLU A 16 5.98 -17.17 -6.67
CA GLU A 16 6.75 -16.95 -5.43
C GLU A 16 6.02 -17.44 -4.18
N GLY A 17 4.82 -18.00 -4.33
CA GLY A 17 4.00 -18.53 -3.23
C GLY A 17 2.85 -17.59 -2.88
N PRO A 18 2.25 -17.73 -1.68
CA PRO A 18 1.16 -16.86 -1.23
C PRO A 18 1.63 -15.40 -1.20
N THR A 19 0.94 -14.53 -1.95
CA THR A 19 1.22 -13.09 -1.94
C THR A 19 0.55 -12.41 -0.75
N GLU A 20 1.01 -11.21 -0.37
CA GLU A 20 0.36 -10.44 0.68
C GLU A 20 -1.06 -10.05 0.28
N GLY A 21 -1.26 -9.65 -0.98
CA GLY A 21 -2.57 -9.37 -1.55
C GLY A 21 -3.52 -10.56 -1.45
N ASP A 22 -3.05 -11.79 -1.69
CA ASP A 22 -3.88 -13.00 -1.54
C ASP A 22 -4.26 -13.27 -0.08
N VAL A 23 -3.32 -13.09 0.85
CA VAL A 23 -3.59 -13.31 2.28
C VAL A 23 -4.55 -12.24 2.81
N LEU A 24 -4.27 -10.97 2.50
CA LEU A 24 -5.11 -9.85 2.90
C LEU A 24 -6.49 -9.95 2.29
N SER A 25 -6.62 -10.22 0.99
CA SER A 25 -7.93 -10.33 0.33
C SER A 25 -8.81 -11.39 0.98
N LYS A 26 -8.30 -12.61 1.20
CA LYS A 26 -9.06 -13.68 1.88
C LYS A 26 -9.53 -13.28 3.28
N ILE A 27 -8.67 -12.64 4.07
CA ILE A 27 -9.03 -12.19 5.42
C ILE A 27 -10.04 -11.03 5.37
N LEU A 28 -9.84 -10.08 4.45
CA LEU A 28 -10.72 -8.93 4.28
C LEU A 28 -12.10 -9.36 3.79
N GLU A 29 -12.19 -10.35 2.89
CA GLU A 29 -13.44 -10.99 2.46
C GLU A 29 -14.21 -11.59 3.63
N MET A 30 -13.51 -12.33 4.51
CA MET A 30 -14.13 -12.85 5.74
C MET A 30 -14.65 -11.74 6.66
N ALA A 31 -13.98 -10.57 6.67
CA ALA A 31 -14.40 -9.43 7.47
C ALA A 31 -15.54 -8.62 6.83
N SER A 32 -15.58 -8.51 5.50
CA SER A 32 -16.68 -8.00 4.65
C SER A 32 -16.25 -7.90 3.17
N TYR A 33 -17.15 -8.25 2.25
CA TYR A 33 -16.92 -8.23 0.80
C TYR A 33 -16.90 -6.83 0.14
N ASP A 34 -17.22 -5.76 0.87
CA ASP A 34 -17.69 -4.52 0.21
C ASP A 34 -16.68 -3.36 0.15
N TYR A 35 -15.53 -3.47 0.83
CA TYR A 35 -14.64 -2.31 0.99
C TYR A 35 -13.25 -2.45 0.38
N PHE A 36 -12.92 -3.52 -0.35
CA PHE A 36 -11.63 -3.64 -1.02
C PHE A 36 -11.72 -4.10 -2.48
N GLU A 37 -10.65 -3.88 -3.23
CA GLU A 37 -10.44 -4.39 -4.60
C GLU A 37 -8.98 -4.79 -4.76
N LEU A 38 -8.70 -5.95 -5.35
CA LEU A 38 -7.35 -6.44 -5.63
C LEU A 38 -7.09 -6.36 -7.14
N HIS A 39 -5.94 -5.79 -7.52
CA HIS A 39 -5.45 -5.71 -8.90
C HIS A 39 -4.01 -6.18 -8.95
N THR A 40 -3.69 -7.06 -9.90
CA THR A 40 -2.31 -7.47 -10.14
C THR A 40 -1.71 -6.64 -11.27
N VAL A 41 -0.49 -6.13 -11.08
CA VAL A 41 0.27 -5.39 -12.10
C VAL A 41 1.61 -6.07 -12.33
N THR A 42 2.06 -6.08 -13.59
CA THR A 42 3.32 -6.76 -13.95
C THR A 42 4.39 -5.83 -14.48
N ASN A 43 4.01 -4.65 -14.97
CA ASN A 43 4.92 -3.70 -15.57
C ASN A 43 4.52 -2.27 -15.21
N LYS A 44 5.47 -1.36 -15.45
CA LYS A 44 5.36 0.04 -15.06
C LYS A 44 4.19 0.75 -15.74
N ASN A 45 3.99 0.53 -17.04
CA ASN A 45 2.95 1.24 -17.79
C ASN A 45 1.56 0.88 -17.27
N ASP A 46 1.28 -0.40 -17.00
CA ASP A 46 -0.01 -0.82 -16.45
C ASP A 46 -0.28 -0.16 -15.09
N LEU A 47 0.73 -0.12 -14.21
CA LEU A 47 0.61 0.53 -12.91
C LEU A 47 0.33 2.03 -13.07
N LEU A 48 1.15 2.74 -13.85
CA LEU A 48 1.03 4.19 -14.01
C LEU A 48 -0.30 4.57 -14.67
N SER A 49 -0.70 3.89 -15.74
CA SER A 49 -1.98 4.15 -16.41
C SER A 49 -3.20 3.90 -15.50
N MET A 50 -3.15 2.87 -14.65
CA MET A 50 -4.20 2.63 -13.65
C MET A 50 -4.27 3.78 -12.62
N LEU A 51 -3.12 4.28 -12.17
CA LEU A 51 -3.04 5.37 -11.20
C LEU A 51 -3.43 6.73 -11.80
N GLU A 52 -3.27 6.92 -13.10
CA GLU A 52 -3.71 8.11 -13.84
C GLU A 52 -5.23 8.17 -14.04
N ASP A 53 -5.93 7.03 -14.03
CA ASP A 53 -7.39 7.00 -14.14
C ASP A 53 -8.04 7.58 -12.88
N ARG A 54 -8.34 8.88 -12.94
CA ARG A 54 -8.98 9.62 -11.85
C ARG A 54 -10.37 9.07 -11.50
N GLN A 55 -11.13 8.51 -12.43
CA GLN A 55 -12.46 7.98 -12.14
C GLN A 55 -12.35 6.66 -11.37
N PHE A 56 -11.45 5.79 -11.80
CA PHE A 56 -11.12 4.57 -11.07
C PHE A 56 -10.59 4.91 -9.67
N MET A 57 -9.58 5.78 -9.58
CA MET A 57 -8.95 6.11 -8.30
C MET A 57 -9.88 6.82 -7.32
N LYS A 58 -10.90 7.57 -7.78
CA LYS A 58 -11.91 8.23 -6.91
C LYS A 58 -12.71 7.26 -6.04
N ARG A 59 -12.72 5.97 -6.40
CA ARG A 59 -13.43 4.95 -5.65
C ARG A 59 -12.79 4.70 -4.30
N PHE A 60 -11.46 4.84 -4.19
CA PHE A 60 -10.66 4.38 -3.05
C PHE A 60 -10.12 5.53 -2.19
N ARG A 61 -10.09 5.30 -0.87
CA ARG A 61 -9.50 6.21 0.12
C ARG A 61 -8.08 5.79 0.51
N ILE A 62 -7.82 4.50 0.43
CA ILE A 62 -6.54 3.86 0.74
C ILE A 62 -6.07 3.11 -0.50
N VAL A 63 -4.79 3.25 -0.83
CA VAL A 63 -4.14 2.47 -1.87
C VAL A 63 -3.00 1.71 -1.22
N HIS A 64 -3.00 0.39 -1.33
CA HIS A 64 -1.97 -0.50 -0.85
C HIS A 64 -1.14 -0.95 -2.04
N LEU A 65 0.15 -0.64 -2.05
CA LEU A 65 1.11 -1.16 -3.02
C LEU A 65 1.87 -2.32 -2.36
N SER A 66 1.51 -3.53 -2.79
CA SER A 66 2.09 -4.80 -2.38
C SER A 66 3.11 -5.23 -3.43
N GLY A 67 4.34 -5.46 -3.00
CA GLY A 67 5.46 -5.67 -3.90
C GLY A 67 6.77 -5.78 -3.15
N HIS A 68 7.86 -5.82 -3.91
CA HIS A 68 9.21 -5.73 -3.37
C HIS A 68 9.73 -4.29 -3.48
N GLY A 69 10.66 -3.94 -2.60
CA GLY A 69 11.44 -2.71 -2.70
C GLY A 69 12.92 -3.08 -2.80
N ASP A 70 13.69 -2.28 -3.51
CA ASP A 70 15.13 -2.48 -3.63
C ASP A 70 15.86 -1.89 -2.40
N GLU A 71 16.88 -2.60 -1.91
CA GLU A 71 17.63 -2.22 -0.71
C GLU A 71 18.71 -1.18 -0.98
N GLU A 72 19.27 -1.17 -2.19
CA GLU A 72 20.34 -0.28 -2.65
C GLU A 72 19.76 1.00 -3.23
N GLU A 73 18.72 0.88 -4.06
CA GLU A 73 18.05 1.99 -4.69
C GLU A 73 16.57 2.06 -4.27
N PRO A 74 16.08 3.18 -3.73
CA PRO A 74 14.69 3.27 -3.28
C PRO A 74 13.74 3.31 -4.48
N ASN A 75 13.31 2.14 -4.96
CA ASN A 75 12.35 1.97 -6.04
C ASN A 75 11.35 0.84 -5.73
N PHE A 76 10.13 0.96 -6.29
CA PHE A 76 9.12 -0.08 -6.20
C PHE A 76 9.33 -1.09 -7.32
N LEU A 77 9.62 -2.34 -6.97
CA LEU A 77 9.92 -3.39 -7.92
C LEU A 77 8.63 -3.98 -8.51
N LEU A 78 8.70 -4.25 -9.81
CA LEU A 78 7.65 -4.91 -10.59
C LEU A 78 8.25 -6.16 -11.24
N PRO A 79 7.43 -7.14 -11.65
CA PRO A 79 7.91 -8.30 -12.40
C PRO A 79 8.68 -7.91 -13.67
N ARG A 80 8.36 -6.76 -14.26
CA ARG A 80 9.01 -6.18 -15.44
C ARG A 80 9.36 -4.71 -15.21
N GLY A 81 10.47 -4.50 -14.49
CA GLY A 81 11.06 -3.18 -14.24
C GLY A 81 10.84 -2.68 -12.81
N CYS A 82 11.00 -1.38 -12.62
CA CYS A 82 10.78 -0.72 -11.33
C CYS A 82 10.15 0.66 -11.55
N VAL A 83 9.66 1.27 -10.47
CA VAL A 83 9.14 2.64 -10.45
C VAL A 83 9.82 3.42 -9.36
N HIS A 84 10.54 4.48 -9.72
CA HIS A 84 11.10 5.41 -8.74
C HIS A 84 10.01 6.33 -8.21
N ALA A 85 10.21 6.87 -7.01
CA ALA A 85 9.26 7.75 -6.34
C ALA A 85 8.77 8.93 -7.21
N SER A 86 9.67 9.52 -7.99
CA SER A 86 9.39 10.67 -8.88
C SER A 86 8.65 10.30 -10.17
N GLU A 87 8.54 9.01 -10.49
CA GLU A 87 7.91 8.54 -11.73
C GLU A 87 6.43 8.22 -11.56
N PHE A 88 5.93 8.23 -10.31
CA PHE A 88 4.50 8.13 -10.06
C PHE A 88 3.78 9.36 -10.63
N PRO A 89 2.55 9.21 -11.14
CA PRO A 89 1.87 10.30 -11.81
C PRO A 89 1.55 11.44 -10.84
N GLU A 90 1.67 12.67 -11.31
CA GLU A 90 1.49 13.85 -10.49
C GLU A 90 0.11 13.85 -9.79
N ALA A 91 0.12 14.06 -8.47
CA ALA A 91 -1.08 14.17 -7.66
C ALA A 91 -2.03 12.94 -7.71
N CYS A 92 -1.59 11.76 -8.20
CA CYS A 92 -2.42 10.56 -8.32
C CYS A 92 -3.01 10.10 -6.97
N PHE A 93 -2.32 10.39 -5.87
CA PHE A 93 -2.75 10.02 -4.52
C PHE A 93 -3.31 11.19 -3.69
N ARG A 94 -3.66 12.33 -4.32
CA ARG A 94 -4.24 13.47 -3.61
C ARG A 94 -5.39 13.06 -2.69
N ASN A 95 -5.32 13.45 -1.41
CA ASN A 95 -6.27 13.11 -0.35
C ASN A 95 -6.40 11.61 0.02
N ARG A 96 -5.48 10.75 -0.44
CA ARG A 96 -5.48 9.31 -0.14
C ARG A 96 -4.36 8.95 0.84
N THR A 97 -4.57 7.84 1.54
CA THR A 97 -3.51 7.16 2.29
C THR A 97 -2.88 6.11 1.41
N VAL A 98 -1.56 6.11 1.30
CA VAL A 98 -0.81 5.06 0.61
C VAL A 98 -0.18 4.13 1.66
N CYS A 99 -0.41 2.83 1.51
CA CYS A 99 0.24 1.78 2.28
C CYS A 99 1.25 1.09 1.37
N LEU A 100 2.48 0.94 1.83
CA LEU A 100 3.56 0.24 1.14
C LEU A 100 3.89 -0.97 2.00
N SER A 101 3.76 -2.18 1.47
CA SER A 101 4.31 -3.39 2.12
C SER A 101 5.66 -3.80 1.54
N ALA A 102 6.10 -3.14 0.47
CA ALA A 102 7.44 -3.26 -0.08
C ALA A 102 8.51 -2.83 0.93
N CYS A 103 9.46 -3.75 1.18
CA CYS A 103 10.62 -3.55 2.05
C CYS A 103 11.31 -2.21 1.74
N THR A 104 11.81 -1.55 2.79
CA THR A 104 12.60 -0.29 2.73
C THR A 104 11.90 0.96 2.16
N LEU A 105 10.75 0.84 1.49
CA LEU A 105 10.06 1.98 0.90
C LEU A 105 9.39 2.91 1.91
N GLY A 106 9.39 2.55 3.20
CA GLY A 106 9.05 3.46 4.30
C GLY A 106 10.18 4.43 4.69
N ARG A 107 11.37 4.34 4.06
CA ARG A 107 12.51 5.24 4.33
C ARG A 107 12.30 6.61 3.68
N SER A 108 12.89 7.65 4.29
CA SER A 108 12.78 9.04 3.82
C SER A 108 13.22 9.24 2.36
N ALA A 109 14.23 8.48 1.91
CA ALA A 109 14.77 8.56 0.56
C ALA A 109 13.74 8.22 -0.52
N PHE A 110 12.79 7.31 -0.22
CA PHE A 110 11.65 7.03 -1.09
C PHE A 110 10.48 7.96 -0.80
N VAL A 111 10.08 8.07 0.48
CA VAL A 111 8.79 8.68 0.83
C VAL A 111 8.75 10.19 0.57
N ARG A 112 9.85 10.92 0.75
CA ARG A 112 9.88 12.37 0.49
C ARG A 112 9.60 12.72 -0.97
N PRO A 113 10.38 12.25 -1.95
CA PRO A 113 10.08 12.50 -3.36
C PRO A 113 8.73 11.91 -3.78
N PHE A 114 8.31 10.80 -3.15
CA PHE A 114 7.01 10.19 -3.44
C PHE A 114 5.83 11.07 -2.99
N LEU A 115 5.93 11.67 -1.79
CA LEU A 115 4.93 12.62 -1.29
C LEU A 115 4.87 13.87 -2.17
N GLU A 116 6.03 14.40 -2.55
CA GLU A 116 6.15 15.57 -3.42
C GLU A 116 5.51 15.32 -4.79
N ALA A 117 5.80 14.17 -5.43
CA ALA A 117 5.25 13.83 -6.74
C ALA A 117 3.74 13.52 -6.68
N THR A 118 3.31 12.73 -5.70
CA THR A 118 1.97 12.12 -5.73
C THR A 118 0.91 12.85 -4.92
N GLY A 119 1.30 13.77 -4.04
CA GLY A 119 0.40 14.50 -3.15
C GLY A 119 -0.39 13.61 -2.18
N ALA A 120 0.11 12.41 -1.87
CA ALA A 120 -0.51 11.52 -0.89
C ALA A 120 -0.68 12.24 0.46
N ARG A 121 -1.83 12.04 1.12
CA ARG A 121 -2.12 12.67 2.42
C ARG A 121 -1.35 11.99 3.55
N PHE A 122 -1.19 10.68 3.45
CA PHE A 122 -0.46 9.86 4.42
C PHE A 122 0.27 8.76 3.65
N VAL A 123 1.47 8.41 4.09
CA VAL A 123 2.19 7.21 3.60
C VAL A 123 2.55 6.36 4.80
N ILE A 124 2.23 5.06 4.73
CA ILE A 124 2.63 4.08 5.73
C ILE A 124 3.52 3.06 5.03
N GLY A 125 4.71 2.80 5.53
CA GLY A 125 5.58 1.76 4.97
C GLY A 125 6.65 1.29 5.94
N PRO A 126 7.26 0.12 5.70
CA PRO A 126 8.32 -0.42 6.54
C PRO A 126 9.65 0.27 6.26
N ARG A 127 10.39 0.65 7.32
CA ARG A 127 11.73 1.27 7.17
C ARG A 127 12.86 0.25 6.98
N ARG A 128 12.56 -1.03 7.14
CA ARG A 128 13.49 -2.16 6.98
C ARG A 128 12.77 -3.33 6.30
N ALA A 129 13.50 -4.41 6.04
CA ALA A 129 12.89 -5.66 5.61
C ALA A 129 11.80 -6.11 6.61
N VAL A 130 10.67 -6.56 6.08
CA VAL A 130 9.53 -7.05 6.85
C VAL A 130 9.14 -8.43 6.34
N TYR A 131 8.82 -9.35 7.23
CA TYR A 131 8.30 -10.65 6.84
C TYR A 131 6.84 -10.52 6.41
N LEU A 132 6.43 -11.30 5.41
CA LEU A 132 5.06 -11.35 4.90
C LEU A 132 4.01 -11.44 6.02
N ALA A 133 4.23 -12.32 7.00
CA ALA A 133 3.30 -12.51 8.10
C ALA A 133 3.17 -11.26 8.99
N ASP A 134 4.26 -10.55 9.23
CA ASP A 134 4.26 -9.31 10.01
C ASP A 134 3.54 -8.18 9.27
N ALA A 135 3.79 -8.03 7.96
CA ALA A 135 3.12 -7.05 7.14
C ALA A 135 1.62 -7.33 7.02
N ALA A 136 1.23 -8.58 6.77
CA ALA A 136 -0.16 -9.00 6.74
C ALA A 136 -0.86 -8.73 8.09
N LEU A 137 -0.23 -9.06 9.23
CA LEU A 137 -0.78 -8.80 10.57
C LEU A 137 -0.97 -7.29 10.82
N PHE A 138 0.03 -6.48 10.44
CA PHE A 138 -0.01 -5.04 10.58
C PHE A 138 -1.17 -4.45 9.75
N PHE A 139 -1.22 -4.73 8.45
CA PHE A 139 -2.19 -4.15 7.54
C PHE A 139 -3.60 -4.68 7.78
N MET A 140 -3.77 -5.96 8.14
CA MET A 140 -5.06 -6.49 8.60
C MET A 140 -5.57 -5.70 9.80
N THR A 141 -4.72 -5.50 10.82
CA THR A 141 -5.09 -4.73 12.01
C THR A 141 -5.47 -3.29 11.63
N PHE A 142 -4.65 -2.64 10.82
CA PHE A 142 -4.88 -1.28 10.34
C PHE A 142 -6.21 -1.15 9.57
N TYR A 143 -6.51 -2.07 8.65
CA TYR A 143 -7.74 -2.06 7.86
C TYR A 143 -8.97 -2.38 8.69
N TYR A 144 -8.87 -3.29 9.65
CA TYR A 144 -9.96 -3.55 10.58
C TYR A 144 -10.35 -2.27 11.35
N TRP A 145 -9.39 -1.57 11.92
CA TRP A 145 -9.66 -0.35 12.69
C TRP A 145 -10.16 0.80 11.81
N THR A 146 -9.62 0.93 10.59
CA THR A 146 -10.00 2.02 9.68
C THR A 146 -11.35 1.79 9.01
N ASN A 147 -11.61 0.58 8.49
CA ASN A 147 -12.77 0.32 7.66
C ASN A 147 -13.94 -0.25 8.46
N ARG A 148 -13.68 -1.18 9.39
CA ARG A 148 -14.74 -1.81 10.20
C ARG A 148 -15.10 -0.97 11.41
N ARG A 149 -14.10 -0.41 12.11
CA ARG A 149 -14.30 0.42 13.31
C ARG A 149 -14.32 1.92 13.05
N ARG A 150 -14.06 2.35 11.80
CA ARG A 150 -14.15 3.75 11.34
C ARG A 150 -13.26 4.72 12.13
N LEU A 151 -12.13 4.25 12.67
CA LEU A 151 -11.13 5.12 13.27
C LEU A 151 -10.39 5.93 12.20
N GLY A 152 -9.86 7.09 12.61
CA GLY A 152 -8.96 7.89 11.75
C GLY A 152 -7.62 7.17 11.50
N ILE A 153 -6.90 7.60 10.45
CA ILE A 153 -5.66 6.95 9.99
C ILE A 153 -4.62 6.82 11.10
N GLU A 154 -4.31 7.91 11.80
CA GLU A 154 -3.33 7.90 12.92
C GLU A 154 -3.75 6.98 14.06
N ALA A 155 -5.03 7.01 14.45
CA ALA A 155 -5.55 6.15 15.51
C ALA A 155 -5.48 4.66 15.11
N SER A 156 -5.83 4.33 13.86
CA SER A 156 -5.69 2.97 13.32
C SER A 156 -4.24 2.52 13.23
N TYR A 157 -3.32 3.40 12.80
CA TYR A 157 -1.89 3.13 12.77
C TYR A 157 -1.35 2.83 14.17
N ASN A 158 -1.71 3.63 15.17
CA ASN A 158 -1.29 3.43 16.55
C ASN A 158 -1.81 2.11 17.15
N ARG A 159 -2.95 1.59 16.65
CA ARG A 159 -3.44 0.25 17.02
C ARG A 159 -2.65 -0.84 16.30
N ALA A 160 -2.33 -0.66 15.02
CA ALA A 160 -1.56 -1.61 14.23
C ALA A 160 -0.12 -1.77 14.74
N VAL A 161 0.58 -0.70 15.11
CA VAL A 161 1.93 -0.80 15.70
C VAL A 161 1.94 -1.59 17.02
N LYS A 162 0.82 -1.62 17.75
CA LYS A 162 0.67 -2.38 19.00
C LYS A 162 0.36 -3.87 18.78
N SER A 163 0.16 -4.33 17.54
CA SER A 163 -0.18 -5.74 17.25
C SER A 163 1.00 -6.72 17.35
N ALA A 164 2.16 -6.26 17.83
CA ALA A 164 3.42 -6.99 17.88
C ALA A 164 4.04 -7.35 16.51
N ALA A 165 3.48 -6.83 15.40
CA ALA A 165 4.09 -6.94 14.07
C ALA A 165 5.48 -6.30 14.05
N ARG A 166 6.46 -7.04 13.53
CA ARG A 166 7.82 -6.52 13.28
C ARG A 166 7.85 -5.82 11.91
N GLY A 167 8.89 -5.03 11.63
CA GLY A 167 9.01 -4.31 10.34
C GLY A 167 9.21 -2.81 10.45
N ASP A 168 9.03 -2.23 11.65
CA ASP A 168 9.28 -0.80 11.90
C ASP A 168 8.52 0.09 10.90
N PHE A 169 7.20 -0.15 10.81
CA PHE A 169 6.30 0.65 10.00
C PHE A 169 6.28 2.09 10.50
N GLN A 170 6.41 3.03 9.58
CA GLN A 170 6.39 4.46 9.85
C GLN A 170 5.20 5.09 9.15
N LEU A 171 4.44 5.91 9.88
CA LEU A 171 3.48 6.84 9.31
C LEU A 171 4.19 8.17 8.97
N TRP A 172 4.06 8.58 7.72
CA TRP A 172 4.52 9.86 7.20
C TRP A 172 3.32 10.77 6.93
N VAL A 173 3.47 12.01 7.33
CA VAL A 173 2.53 13.11 7.07
C VAL A 173 3.29 14.16 6.26
N PRO A 174 2.75 14.66 5.13
CA PRO A 174 3.34 15.73 4.33
C PRO A 174 3.67 16.98 5.14
#